data_AF-A0A7K2NT48-F1
#
_entry.id   AF-A0A7K2NT48-F1
#
_cell.length_a   1.000
_cell.length_b   1.000
_cell.length_c   1.000
_cell.angle_alpha   90.00
_cell.angle_beta   90.00
_cell.angle_gamma   90.00
#
_symmetry.space_group_name_H-M   'P 1'
#
loop_
_entity.id
_entity.type
_entity.pdbx_description
1 polymer ?
#
loop_
_entity_poly.entity_id
_entity_poly.type
_entity_poly.pdbx_seq_one_letter_code
_entity_poly.pdbx_strand_id
1 'polypeptide(L)'
;AGALGWDDGLTGTLTITYTGGTTAETMRRLGTTAMEARYLPDAYYARMGDEFAQRVGGRHWIKYVYEDLEDLGGGAGAGFADQMRNTTPNQAVKLLLSAQDVRRVGEETTRGRRTTHWSGTVGGATAQTVDIWVDDRDLLVKKVERGRTETGELTQTAYYSDYGVRVLAERPPAADTADFKELLASQGS
;
A
#
# COMPACT_ATOMS: atom_id res chain seq x y z
N ALA A 1 10.63 -0.64 1.28
CA ALA A 1 11.11 -2.02 1.53
C ALA A 1 10.66 -2.45 2.92
N GLY A 2 10.56 -3.75 3.18
CA GLY A 2 10.04 -4.25 4.45
C GLY A 2 9.59 -5.70 4.33
N ALA A 3 8.89 -6.20 5.35
CA ALA A 3 8.37 -7.56 5.39
C ALA A 3 6.89 -7.55 5.76
N LEU A 4 6.11 -8.43 5.14
CA LEU A 4 4.68 -8.63 5.37
C LEU A 4 4.40 -10.10 5.67
N GLY A 5 3.58 -10.37 6.68
CA GLY A 5 2.87 -11.62 6.90
C GLY A 5 1.44 -11.48 6.41
N TRP A 6 0.87 -12.56 5.88
CA TRP A 6 -0.47 -12.55 5.28
C TRP A 6 -1.19 -13.91 5.37
N ASP A 7 -0.63 -14.86 6.11
CA ASP A 7 -1.21 -16.15 6.43
C ASP A 7 -2.39 -16.00 7.39
N ASP A 8 -2.21 -15.25 8.48
CA ASP A 8 -3.22 -14.98 9.51
C ASP A 8 -3.51 -13.48 9.62
N GLY A 9 -3.92 -12.87 8.50
CA GLY A 9 -4.16 -11.44 8.39
C GLY A 9 -2.90 -10.64 8.03
N LEU A 10 -3.09 -9.38 7.63
CA LEU A 10 -1.99 -8.53 7.17
C LEU A 10 -1.23 -7.97 8.38
N THR A 11 0.04 -8.33 8.52
CA THR A 11 0.95 -7.75 9.50
C THR A 11 2.29 -7.42 8.88
N GLY A 12 2.98 -6.40 9.37
CA GLY A 12 4.35 -6.13 8.94
C GLY A 12 4.70 -4.65 8.92
N THR A 13 5.93 -4.38 8.53
CA THR A 13 6.46 -3.02 8.44
C THR A 13 6.98 -2.81 7.03
N LEU A 14 6.55 -1.71 6.41
CA LEU A 14 6.95 -1.30 5.07
C LEU A 14 7.46 0.14 5.10
N THR A 15 8.55 0.42 4.38
CA THR A 15 8.84 1.76 3.89
C THR A 15 8.20 1.93 2.51
N ILE A 16 7.27 2.87 2.40
CA ILE A 16 6.62 3.29 1.16
C ILE A 16 7.37 4.51 0.63
N THR A 17 7.84 4.46 -0.61
CA THR A 17 8.54 5.58 -1.25
C THR A 17 7.65 6.22 -2.31
N TYR A 18 7.50 7.54 -2.24
CA TYR A 18 6.68 8.31 -3.16
C TYR A 18 7.57 8.94 -4.23
N THR A 19 7.44 8.46 -5.46
CA THR A 19 8.35 8.82 -6.55
C THR A 19 7.78 9.90 -7.48
N GLY A 20 6.46 9.97 -7.64
CA GLY A 20 5.81 10.94 -8.54
C GLY A 20 4.30 11.10 -8.27
N GLY A 21 3.68 12.03 -9.00
CA GLY A 21 2.26 12.36 -8.87
C GLY A 21 1.94 13.31 -7.71
N THR A 22 0.66 13.68 -7.61
CA THR A 22 0.12 14.64 -6.64
C THR A 22 0.37 14.22 -5.18
N THR A 23 0.31 12.91 -4.91
CA THR A 23 0.64 12.35 -3.59
C THR A 23 2.12 12.57 -3.26
N ALA A 24 3.04 12.31 -4.19
CA ALA A 24 4.47 12.53 -3.93
C ALA A 24 4.80 14.02 -3.74
N GLU A 25 4.16 14.92 -4.49
CA GLU A 25 4.30 16.37 -4.28
C GLU A 25 3.79 16.80 -2.91
N THR A 26 2.66 16.23 -2.46
CA THR A 26 2.12 16.48 -1.13
C THR A 26 3.06 15.98 -0.03
N MET A 27 3.60 14.77 -0.15
CA MET A 27 4.56 14.26 0.82
C MET A 27 5.82 15.12 0.87
N ARG A 28 6.33 15.59 -0.28
CA ARG A 28 7.49 16.51 -0.31
C ARG A 28 7.21 17.84 0.41
N ARG A 29 5.99 18.38 0.30
CA ARG A 29 5.57 19.58 1.04
C ARG A 29 5.43 19.34 2.55
N LEU A 30 5.27 18.08 2.96
CA LEU A 30 5.30 17.63 4.36
C LEU A 30 6.73 17.22 4.79
N GLY A 31 7.75 17.59 4.01
CA GLY A 31 9.15 17.34 4.36
C GLY A 31 9.61 15.90 4.17
N THR A 32 8.84 15.04 3.48
CA THR A 32 9.19 13.63 3.34
C THR A 32 9.00 13.08 1.92
N THR A 33 9.80 12.08 1.54
CA THR A 33 9.67 11.34 0.28
C THR A 33 9.35 9.87 0.50
N ALA A 34 9.39 9.43 1.75
CA ALA A 34 9.11 8.05 2.14
C ALA A 34 8.44 8.02 3.51
N MET A 35 7.62 7.00 3.72
CA MET A 35 6.85 6.84 4.93
C MET A 35 7.03 5.43 5.45
N GLU A 36 7.28 5.29 6.74
CA GLU A 36 7.15 4.00 7.40
C GLU A 36 5.66 3.73 7.66
N ALA A 37 5.22 2.56 7.25
CA ALA A 37 3.89 2.04 7.44
C ALA A 37 3.98 0.74 8.26
N ARG A 38 3.12 0.59 9.27
CA ARG A 38 2.99 -0.66 10.02
C ARG A 38 1.57 -1.18 9.93
N TYR A 39 1.46 -2.45 9.58
CA TYR A 39 0.20 -3.19 9.51
C TYR A 39 0.11 -4.05 10.76
N LEU A 40 -0.95 -3.82 11.53
CA LEU A 40 -1.33 -4.63 12.67
C LEU A 40 -2.76 -5.15 12.47
N PRO A 41 -3.18 -6.22 13.17
CA PRO A 41 -4.51 -6.80 12.99
C PRO A 41 -5.66 -5.80 13.16
N ASP A 42 -5.50 -4.78 14.00
CA ASP A 42 -6.54 -3.81 14.32
C ASP A 42 -6.43 -2.48 13.54
N ALA A 43 -5.23 -2.13 13.07
CA ALA A 43 -5.01 -0.80 12.50
C ALA A 43 -3.77 -0.73 11.59
N TYR A 44 -3.85 0.21 10.66
CA TYR A 44 -2.74 0.69 9.86
C TYR A 44 -2.11 1.93 10.52
N TYR A 45 -0.78 1.98 10.56
CA TYR A 45 -0.03 3.07 11.16
C TYR A 45 0.87 3.73 10.12
N ALA A 46 0.84 5.05 10.05
CA ALA A 46 1.66 5.84 9.13
C ALA A 46 2.55 6.82 9.90
N ARG A 47 3.86 6.82 9.65
CA ARG A 47 4.81 7.76 10.26
C ARG A 47 4.99 9.00 9.38
N MET A 48 4.41 10.11 9.78
CA MET A 48 4.30 11.33 8.97
C MET A 48 5.46 12.32 9.14
N GLY A 49 6.43 12.04 10.00
CA GLY A 49 7.66 12.84 10.17
C GLY A 49 7.47 14.13 10.99
N ASP A 50 8.57 14.87 11.15
CA ASP A 50 8.67 15.97 12.12
C ASP A 50 7.81 17.18 11.75
N GLU A 51 7.69 17.50 10.45
CA GLU A 51 6.85 18.62 10.00
C GLU A 51 5.36 18.37 10.31
N PHE A 52 4.90 17.13 10.17
CA PHE A 52 3.55 16.78 10.59
C PHE A 52 3.42 16.86 12.11
N ALA A 53 4.37 16.28 12.85
CA ALA A 53 4.37 16.27 14.30
C ALA A 53 4.26 17.68 14.91
N GLN A 54 4.96 18.68 14.34
CA GLN A 54 4.85 20.09 14.75
C GLN A 54 3.42 20.65 14.69
N ARG A 55 2.57 20.12 13.81
CA ARG A 55 1.18 20.55 13.63
C ARG A 55 0.18 19.81 14.52
N VAL A 56 0.54 18.62 15.03
CA VAL A 56 -0.38 17.72 15.75
C VAL A 56 0.06 17.37 17.18
N GLY A 57 0.74 18.31 17.83
CA GLY A 57 1.14 18.15 19.24
C GLY A 57 2.34 17.23 19.45
N GLY A 58 3.26 17.17 18.49
CA GLY A 58 4.51 16.42 18.58
C GLY A 58 4.40 14.93 18.22
N ARG A 59 3.21 14.45 17.80
CA ARG A 59 2.96 13.06 17.46
C ARG A 59 3.38 12.75 16.03
N HIS A 60 4.25 11.76 15.83
CA HIS A 60 4.79 11.41 14.51
C HIS A 60 3.97 10.35 13.78
N TRP A 61 3.10 9.63 14.49
CA TRP A 61 2.30 8.56 13.92
C TRP A 61 0.84 8.94 13.80
N ILE A 62 0.21 8.49 12.72
CA ILE A 62 -1.24 8.44 12.59
C ILE A 62 -1.67 6.97 12.66
N LYS A 63 -2.65 6.68 13.52
CA LYS A 63 -3.36 5.41 13.59
C LYS A 63 -4.64 5.52 12.77
N TYR A 64 -4.80 4.60 11.83
CA TYR A 64 -6.00 4.38 11.06
C TYR A 64 -6.62 3.04 11.49
N VAL A 65 -7.60 3.10 12.39
CA VAL A 65 -8.37 1.92 12.82
C VAL A 65 -9.20 1.44 11.63
N TYR A 66 -9.13 0.15 11.31
CA TYR A 66 -9.83 -0.37 10.14
C TYR A 66 -11.36 -0.24 10.25
N GLU A 67 -11.91 -0.49 11.43
CA GLU A 67 -13.35 -0.34 11.71
C GLU A 67 -13.81 1.12 11.52
N ASP A 68 -13.05 2.09 12.04
CA ASP A 68 -13.38 3.51 11.87
C ASP A 68 -13.33 3.98 10.40
N LEU A 69 -12.47 3.37 9.57
CA LEU A 69 -12.39 3.67 8.12
C LEU A 69 -13.60 3.13 7.35
N GLU A 70 -14.16 2.00 7.79
CA GLU A 70 -15.36 1.42 7.20
C GLU A 70 -16.60 2.28 7.53
N ASP A 71 -16.62 2.90 8.72
CA ASP A 71 -17.66 3.82 9.17
C ASP A 71 -17.56 5.23 8.59
N LEU A 72 -16.39 5.62 8.06
CA LEU A 72 -16.18 6.89 7.35
C LEU A 72 -16.94 6.86 6.01
N GLY A 73 -18.21 7.27 6.06
CA GLY A 73 -19.12 7.29 4.93
C GLY A 73 -18.60 8.05 3.69
N GLY A 74 -19.14 7.70 2.52
CA GLY A 74 -18.82 8.38 1.24
C GLY A 74 -17.84 7.65 0.32
N GLY A 75 -17.56 6.36 0.56
CA GLY A 75 -16.74 5.51 -0.33
C GLY A 75 -15.23 5.75 -0.25
N ALA A 76 -14.79 6.95 0.16
CA ALA A 76 -13.38 7.30 0.30
C ALA A 76 -12.65 6.50 1.41
N GLY A 77 -13.31 6.22 2.54
CA GLY A 77 -12.75 5.41 3.64
C GLY A 77 -12.58 3.93 3.28
N ALA A 78 -13.64 3.33 2.71
CA ALA A 78 -13.62 1.95 2.23
C ALA A 78 -12.59 1.72 1.11
N GLY A 79 -12.51 2.64 0.12
CA GLY A 79 -11.51 2.56 -0.94
C GLY A 79 -10.06 2.64 -0.44
N PHE A 80 -9.81 3.45 0.59
CA PHE A 80 -8.49 3.52 1.22
C PHE A 80 -8.15 2.24 2.00
N ALA A 81 -9.09 1.70 2.78
CA ALA A 81 -8.89 0.45 3.51
C ALA A 81 -8.59 -0.73 2.56
N ASP A 82 -9.34 -0.86 1.46
CA ASP A 82 -9.11 -1.89 0.45
C ASP A 82 -7.76 -1.74 -0.24
N GLN A 83 -7.36 -0.50 -0.56
CA GLN A 83 -6.05 -0.22 -1.13
C GLN A 83 -4.91 -0.64 -0.20
N MET A 84 -5.05 -0.40 1.12
CA MET A 84 -4.07 -0.80 2.12
C MET A 84 -4.05 -2.31 2.38
N ARG A 85 -5.14 -3.04 2.10
CA ARG A 85 -5.20 -4.50 2.21
C ARG A 85 -4.67 -5.21 0.95
N ASN A 86 -4.75 -4.58 -0.22
CA ASN A 86 -4.34 -5.15 -1.52
C ASN A 86 -2.83 -5.06 -1.85
N THR A 87 -1.96 -5.07 -0.84
CA THR A 87 -0.50 -4.90 -1.02
C THR A 87 0.27 -6.22 -1.08
N THR A 88 -0.38 -7.34 -0.75
CA THR A 88 0.28 -8.65 -0.62
C THR A 88 0.44 -9.37 -1.97
N PRO A 89 1.42 -10.29 -2.10
CA PRO A 89 1.66 -11.01 -3.35
C PRO A 89 0.44 -11.79 -3.87
N ASN A 90 -0.26 -12.48 -2.97
CA ASN A 90 -1.42 -13.30 -3.31
C ASN A 90 -2.61 -12.46 -3.81
N GLN A 91 -2.80 -11.24 -3.29
CA GLN A 91 -3.87 -10.35 -3.74
C GLN A 91 -3.58 -9.82 -5.15
N ALA A 92 -2.34 -9.48 -5.46
CA ALA A 92 -1.94 -9.08 -6.80
C ALA A 92 -2.25 -10.16 -7.86
N VAL A 93 -1.95 -11.42 -7.55
CA VAL A 93 -2.24 -12.55 -8.44
C VAL A 93 -3.74 -12.76 -8.59
N LYS A 94 -4.51 -12.73 -7.48
CA LYS A 94 -5.97 -12.85 -7.52
C LYS A 94 -6.61 -11.74 -8.35
N LEU A 95 -6.14 -10.50 -8.17
CA LEU A 95 -6.63 -9.35 -8.92
C LEU A 95 -6.38 -9.57 -10.43
N LEU A 96 -5.16 -9.95 -10.82
CA LEU A 96 -4.88 -10.24 -12.22
C LEU A 96 -5.78 -11.36 -12.76
N LEU A 97 -5.96 -12.46 -12.02
CA LEU A 97 -6.82 -13.58 -12.44
C LEU A 97 -8.30 -13.19 -12.61
N SER A 98 -8.74 -12.07 -12.06
CA SER A 98 -10.09 -11.55 -12.29
C SER A 98 -10.25 -10.84 -13.66
N ALA A 99 -9.13 -10.50 -14.31
CA ALA A 99 -9.16 -9.86 -15.62
C ALA A 99 -9.61 -10.86 -16.70
N GLN A 100 -10.34 -10.36 -17.70
CA GLN A 100 -10.84 -11.18 -18.81
C GLN A 100 -9.80 -11.37 -19.92
N ASP A 101 -8.76 -10.53 -19.92
CA ASP A 101 -7.74 -10.39 -20.95
C ASP A 101 -6.33 -10.78 -20.43
N VAL A 102 -6.26 -11.57 -19.35
CA VAL A 102 -4.98 -12.05 -18.82
C VAL A 102 -4.20 -12.78 -19.90
N ARG A 103 -2.97 -12.33 -20.13
CA ARG A 103 -2.08 -12.93 -21.13
C ARG A 103 -0.63 -12.88 -20.71
N ARG A 104 0.14 -13.87 -21.18
CA ARG A 104 1.60 -13.83 -21.14
C ARG A 104 2.08 -12.78 -22.13
N VAL A 105 2.85 -11.82 -21.66
CA VAL A 105 3.46 -10.77 -22.48
C VAL A 105 4.83 -11.22 -23.00
N GLY A 106 5.61 -11.89 -22.16
CA GLY A 106 6.95 -12.36 -22.53
C GLY A 106 7.76 -12.82 -21.34
N GLU A 107 9.06 -13.01 -21.55
CA GLU A 107 10.04 -13.27 -20.50
C GLU A 107 10.99 -12.09 -20.37
N GLU A 108 11.33 -11.73 -19.14
CA GLU A 108 12.34 -10.71 -18.86
C GLU A 108 13.13 -11.03 -17.59
N THR A 109 14.27 -10.35 -17.44
CA THR A 109 15.07 -10.43 -16.20
C THR A 109 14.68 -9.30 -15.27
N THR A 110 14.10 -9.64 -14.12
CA THR A 110 13.75 -8.68 -13.06
C THR A 110 14.65 -8.91 -11.85
N ARG A 111 15.44 -7.89 -11.47
CA ARG A 111 16.37 -7.95 -10.32
C ARG A 111 17.25 -9.22 -10.29
N GLY A 112 17.79 -9.59 -11.46
CA GLY A 112 18.65 -10.76 -11.60
C GLY A 112 17.92 -12.11 -11.67
N ARG A 113 16.59 -12.13 -11.66
CA ARG A 113 15.77 -13.35 -11.79
C ARG A 113 15.14 -13.40 -13.18
N ARG A 114 15.17 -14.57 -13.83
CA ARG A 114 14.33 -14.81 -15.01
C ARG A 114 12.88 -14.86 -14.56
N THR A 115 12.02 -14.12 -15.24
CA THR A 115 10.60 -14.03 -14.92
C THR A 115 9.73 -14.08 -16.16
N THR A 116 8.54 -14.66 -16.04
CA THR A 116 7.47 -14.54 -17.03
C THR A 116 6.60 -13.35 -16.66
N HIS A 117 6.42 -12.43 -17.61
CA HIS A 117 5.55 -11.26 -17.48
C HIS A 117 4.13 -11.61 -17.93
N TRP A 118 3.16 -11.34 -17.06
CA TRP A 118 1.73 -11.43 -17.31
C TRP A 118 1.09 -10.07 -17.15
N SER A 119 0.07 -9.78 -17.96
CA SER A 119 -0.65 -8.51 -17.94
C SER A 119 -2.15 -8.75 -18.17
N GLY A 120 -2.97 -7.87 -17.60
CA GLY A 120 -4.42 -7.88 -17.75
C GLY A 120 -5.04 -6.60 -17.22
N THR A 121 -6.32 -6.42 -17.52
CA THR A 121 -7.11 -5.22 -17.21
C THR A 121 -8.27 -5.56 -16.26
N VAL A 122 -8.35 -4.84 -15.15
CA VAL A 122 -9.42 -4.97 -14.13
C VAL A 122 -10.23 -3.68 -14.00
N GLY A 123 -11.39 -3.73 -13.33
CA GLY A 123 -12.12 -2.52 -12.91
C GLY A 123 -13.04 -1.87 -13.95
N GLY A 124 -13.16 -2.41 -15.16
CA GLY A 124 -14.16 -1.96 -16.15
C GLY A 124 -14.06 -0.46 -16.48
N ALA A 125 -15.04 0.35 -16.02
CA ALA A 125 -15.11 1.79 -16.27
C ALA A 125 -13.97 2.60 -15.62
N THR A 126 -13.34 2.07 -14.57
CA THR A 126 -12.12 2.63 -13.93
C THR A 126 -10.93 1.73 -14.24
N ALA A 127 -10.78 1.33 -15.51
CA ALA A 127 -9.80 0.36 -15.97
C ALA A 127 -8.41 0.56 -15.34
N GLN A 128 -7.90 -0.50 -14.71
CA GLN A 128 -6.54 -0.56 -14.17
C GLN A 128 -5.80 -1.70 -14.86
N THR A 129 -4.57 -1.44 -15.29
CA THR A 129 -3.66 -2.48 -15.78
C THR A 129 -2.90 -3.06 -14.62
N VAL A 130 -2.90 -4.38 -14.52
CA VAL A 130 -2.14 -5.16 -13.55
C VAL A 130 -1.09 -5.97 -14.30
N ASP A 131 0.17 -5.68 -14.04
CA ASP A 131 1.31 -6.44 -14.54
C ASP A 131 1.96 -7.21 -13.38
N ILE A 132 2.26 -8.49 -13.60
CA ILE A 132 3.04 -9.30 -12.66
C ILE A 132 4.20 -10.01 -13.35
N TRP A 133 5.26 -10.24 -12.58
CA TRP A 133 6.42 -11.02 -13.01
C TRP A 133 6.62 -12.18 -12.05
N VAL A 134 6.55 -13.39 -12.57
CA VAL A 134 6.63 -14.63 -11.79
C VAL A 134 7.90 -15.37 -12.17
N ASP A 135 8.67 -15.85 -11.18
CA ASP A 135 9.90 -16.61 -11.42
C ASP A 135 9.65 -18.08 -11.79
N ASP A 136 10.72 -18.84 -11.97
CA ASP A 136 10.72 -20.28 -12.26
C ASP A 136 10.24 -21.16 -11.09
N ARG A 137 10.00 -20.58 -9.91
CA ARG A 137 9.47 -21.25 -8.72
C ARG A 137 8.01 -20.86 -8.47
N ASP A 138 7.34 -20.26 -9.45
CA ASP A 138 5.97 -19.74 -9.36
C ASP A 138 5.78 -18.66 -8.28
N LEU A 139 6.85 -17.95 -7.91
CA LEU A 139 6.79 -16.86 -6.93
C LEU A 139 6.75 -15.50 -7.63
N LEU A 140 5.85 -14.64 -7.15
CA LEU A 140 5.74 -13.26 -7.61
C LEU A 140 7.03 -12.50 -7.26
N VAL A 141 7.68 -11.89 -8.25
CA VAL A 141 8.91 -11.09 -8.08
C VAL A 141 8.62 -9.60 -8.12
N LYS A 142 7.67 -9.19 -8.96
CA LYS A 142 7.31 -7.79 -9.18
C LYS A 142 5.84 -7.67 -9.53
N LYS A 143 5.25 -6.57 -9.10
CA LYS A 143 3.92 -6.10 -9.50
C LYS A 143 4.05 -4.68 -9.99
N VAL A 144 3.34 -4.33 -11.06
CA VAL A 144 3.07 -2.95 -11.44
C VAL A 144 1.57 -2.80 -11.67
N GLU A 145 0.95 -1.89 -10.93
CA GLU A 145 -0.45 -1.51 -11.13
C GLU A 145 -0.48 -0.08 -11.64
N ARG A 146 -1.28 0.16 -12.69
CA ARG A 146 -1.50 1.49 -13.26
C ARG A 146 -2.99 1.72 -13.43
N GLY A 147 -3.46 2.89 -13.06
CA GLY A 147 -4.86 3.26 -13.28
C GLY A 147 -5.14 4.68 -12.85
N ARG A 148 -6.42 5.07 -12.97
CA ARG A 148 -6.89 6.36 -12.50
C ARG A 148 -7.65 6.18 -11.19
N THR A 149 -7.35 7.04 -10.23
CA THR A 149 -8.09 7.18 -8.97
C THR A 149 -8.81 8.53 -8.96
N GLU A 150 -9.70 8.74 -7.99
CA GLU A 150 -10.31 10.05 -7.75
C GLU A 150 -9.25 11.15 -7.54
N THR A 151 -8.10 10.79 -6.97
CA THR A 151 -6.99 11.70 -6.68
C THR A 151 -5.98 11.88 -7.83
N GLY A 152 -6.20 11.25 -8.98
CA GLY A 152 -5.34 11.32 -10.16
C GLY A 152 -4.79 9.96 -10.63
N GLU A 153 -3.82 10.00 -11.54
CA GLU A 153 -3.14 8.78 -12.00
C GLU A 153 -2.33 8.14 -10.87
N LEU A 154 -2.47 6.82 -10.73
CA LEU A 154 -1.74 6.01 -9.78
C LEU A 154 -0.87 5.01 -10.54
N THR A 155 0.41 4.97 -10.20
CA THR A 155 1.29 3.85 -10.54
C THR A 155 1.89 3.30 -9.24
N GLN A 156 1.63 2.04 -8.96
CA GLN A 156 2.24 1.32 -7.84
C GLN A 156 3.19 0.27 -8.38
N THR A 157 4.44 0.28 -7.92
CA THR A 157 5.40 -0.81 -8.20
C THR A 157 5.81 -1.46 -6.89
N ALA A 158 5.65 -2.78 -6.81
CA ALA A 158 6.11 -3.58 -5.68
C ALA A 158 7.09 -4.65 -6.18
N TYR A 159 8.12 -4.93 -5.37
CA TYR A 159 9.04 -6.04 -5.59
C TYR A 159 8.98 -6.95 -4.38
N TYR A 160 8.95 -8.24 -4.61
CA TYR A 160 8.81 -9.26 -3.58
C TYR A 160 9.98 -10.24 -3.64
N SER A 161 10.48 -10.60 -2.47
CA SER A 161 11.60 -11.53 -2.26
C SER A 161 11.45 -12.18 -0.89
N ASP A 162 12.37 -13.11 -0.57
CA ASP A 162 12.52 -13.65 0.78
C ASP A 162 11.23 -14.26 1.37
N TYR A 163 10.49 -15.00 0.53
CA TYR A 163 9.27 -15.71 0.94
C TYR A 163 9.57 -16.70 2.07
N GLY A 164 8.69 -16.73 3.07
CA GLY A 164 8.78 -17.63 4.23
C GLY A 164 9.56 -17.07 5.43
N VAL A 165 9.97 -15.80 5.41
CA VAL A 165 10.58 -15.15 6.59
C VAL A 165 9.53 -14.86 7.66
N ARG A 166 9.96 -14.88 8.93
CA ARG A 166 9.11 -14.46 10.05
C ARG A 166 8.93 -12.95 10.02
N VAL A 167 7.69 -12.50 10.15
CA VAL A 167 7.35 -11.07 10.18
C VAL A 167 6.92 -10.66 11.58
N LEU A 168 7.42 -9.52 12.02
CA LEU A 168 7.08 -8.88 13.28
C LEU A 168 6.80 -7.39 12.99
N ALA A 169 5.68 -6.90 13.49
CA ALA A 169 5.34 -5.48 13.50
C ALA A 169 5.05 -5.06 14.93
N GLU A 170 5.66 -3.96 15.35
CA GLU A 170 5.47 -3.41 16.69
C GLU A 170 4.53 -2.21 16.63
N ARG A 171 3.59 -2.14 17.58
CA ARG A 171 2.72 -0.98 17.74
C ARG A 171 3.56 0.25 18.07
N PRO A 172 3.39 1.38 17.36
CA PRO A 172 4.04 2.62 17.73
C PRO A 172 3.68 3.08 19.16
N PRO A 173 4.54 3.86 19.83
CA PRO A 173 4.23 4.37 21.16
C PRO A 173 2.93 5.18 21.17
N ALA A 174 2.03 4.87 22.10
CA ALA A 174 0.72 5.53 22.18
C ALA A 174 0.83 7.05 22.34
N ALA A 175 1.80 7.52 23.13
CA ALA A 175 2.05 8.95 23.33
C ALA A 175 2.54 9.69 22.06
N ASP A 176 3.08 8.95 21.08
CA ASP A 176 3.58 9.48 19.81
C ASP A 176 2.60 9.22 18.64
N THR A 177 1.39 8.76 18.96
CA THR A 177 0.40 8.33 17.96
C THR A 177 -0.89 9.14 18.09
N ALA A 178 -1.28 9.77 16.99
CA ALA A 178 -2.57 10.42 16.84
C ALA A 178 -3.59 9.47 16.22
N ASP A 179 -4.86 9.55 16.66
CA ASP A 179 -5.93 8.82 16.02
C ASP A 179 -6.47 9.61 14.81
N PHE A 180 -6.66 8.94 13.68
CA PHE A 180 -7.16 9.61 12.48
C PHE A 180 -8.55 10.25 12.68
N LYS A 181 -9.44 9.61 13.44
CA LYS A 181 -10.79 10.11 13.71
C LYS A 181 -10.76 11.37 14.58
N GLU A 182 -9.85 11.40 15.56
CA GLU A 182 -9.57 12.58 16.39
C GLU A 182 -9.09 13.76 15.53
N LEU A 183 -8.14 13.50 14.62
CA LEU A 183 -7.60 14.53 13.72
C LEU A 183 -8.68 15.09 12.79
N LEU A 184 -9.56 14.26 12.24
CA LEU A 184 -10.67 14.73 11.41
C LEU A 184 -11.63 15.65 12.18
N ALA A 185 -12.01 15.28 13.40
CA ALA A 185 -12.90 16.10 14.22
C ALA A 185 -12.29 17.48 14.52
N SER A 186 -10.98 17.55 14.73
CA SER A 186 -10.26 18.81 15.00
C SER A 186 -10.18 19.78 13.80
N GLN A 187 -10.24 19.29 12.56
CA GLN A 187 -10.15 20.13 11.35
C GLN A 187 -11.48 20.71 10.89
N GLY A 188 -12.60 20.19 11.40
CA GLY A 188 -13.95 20.72 11.14
C GLY A 188 -14.38 21.84 12.10
N SER A 189 -13.49 22.31 12.97
CA SER A 189 -13.74 23.31 14.02
C SER A 189 -13.15 24.66 13.69
#